data_AF-A0A820T835-F1
#
_entry.id   AF-A0A820T835-F1
#
_cell.length_a   1.000
_cell.length_b   1.000
_cell.length_c   1.000
_cell.angle_alpha   90.00
_cell.angle_beta   90.00
_cell.angle_gamma   90.00
#
_symmetry.space_group_name_H-M   'P 1'
#
loop_
_entity.id
_entity.type
_entity.pdbx_description
1 polymer ?
#
loop_
_entity_poly.entity_id
_entity_poly.type
_entity_poly.pdbx_seq_one_letter_code
_entity_poly.pdbx_strand_id
1 'polypeptide(L)' 'HVNPYPPPYTQQQNSIPSARSAAAFCAQCGAPRQNSSMRFCSSCGQAFTN' A
#
# COMPACT_ATOMS: atom_id res chain seq x y z
N HIS A 1 -19.89 24.19 36.68
CA HIS A 1 -19.45 22.78 36.57
C HIS A 1 -19.92 22.26 35.22
N VAL A 2 -19.16 21.30 34.67
CA VAL A 2 -19.28 20.62 33.36
C VAL A 2 -18.64 21.36 32.17
N ASN A 3 -17.47 20.82 31.80
CA ASN A 3 -16.74 21.08 30.58
C ASN A 3 -17.54 20.44 29.40
N PRO A 4 -17.88 21.18 28.33
CA PRO A 4 -18.87 20.77 27.32
C PRO A 4 -18.42 19.73 26.26
N TYR A 5 -17.39 18.90 26.50
CA TYR A 5 -17.02 17.75 25.65
C TYR A 5 -16.46 18.13 24.24
N PRO A 6 -15.72 17.25 23.50
CA PRO A 6 -15.87 15.80 23.41
C PRO A 6 -14.63 14.93 23.76
N PRO A 7 -14.80 13.58 23.81
CA PRO A 7 -13.80 12.60 24.23
C PRO A 7 -12.82 12.22 23.10
N PRO A 8 -11.79 11.39 23.36
CA PRO A 8 -10.57 11.33 22.56
C PRO A 8 -10.76 10.66 21.19
N TYR A 9 -10.02 11.18 20.21
CA TYR A 9 -9.61 10.55 18.94
C TYR A 9 -10.41 9.31 18.51
N THR A 10 -11.34 9.48 17.59
CA THR A 10 -11.82 8.35 16.78
C THR A 10 -10.64 7.83 15.98
N GLN A 11 -10.13 6.66 16.37
CA GLN A 11 -9.17 5.87 15.61
C GLN A 11 -9.81 5.52 14.26
N GLN A 12 -9.69 6.39 13.26
CA GLN A 12 -9.83 5.98 11.87
C GLN A 12 -8.62 5.13 11.54
N GLN A 13 -8.63 3.88 12.01
CA GLN A 13 -7.80 2.80 11.54
C GLN A 13 -8.27 2.44 10.12
N ASN A 14 -8.24 3.40 9.20
CA ASN A 14 -8.60 3.19 7.81
C ASN A 14 -7.38 2.61 7.11
N SER A 15 -7.25 1.30 7.29
CA SER A 15 -6.53 0.37 6.43
C SER A 15 -5.15 0.84 5.99
N ILE A 16 -4.18 0.78 6.90
CA ILE A 16 -2.83 0.41 6.47
C ILE A 16 -3.03 -0.94 5.78
N PRO A 17 -2.77 -1.11 4.47
CA PRO A 17 -2.65 -2.46 3.95
C PRO A 17 -1.40 -3.05 4.62
N SER A 18 -1.60 -3.64 5.81
CA SER A 18 -0.67 -4.55 6.49
C SER A 18 -0.58 -5.87 5.74
N ALA A 19 -0.59 -5.82 4.42
CA ALA A 19 0.13 -6.79 3.63
C ALA A 19 1.54 -6.23 3.55
N ARG A 20 2.46 -6.85 4.30
CA ARG A 20 3.85 -6.98 3.82
C ARG A 20 3.83 -7.76 2.50
N SER A 21 3.20 -7.21 1.47
CA SER A 21 3.59 -7.48 0.10
C SER A 21 5.04 -7.01 0.09
N ALA A 22 5.97 -7.95 0.17
CA ALA A 22 7.36 -7.66 -0.16
C ALA A 22 7.29 -6.92 -1.50
N ALA A 23 7.51 -5.61 -1.46
CA ALA A 23 7.29 -4.75 -2.60
C ALA A 23 8.36 -5.16 -3.62
N ALA A 24 7.99 -6.06 -4.52
CA ALA A 24 8.88 -6.48 -5.58
C ALA A 24 9.00 -5.26 -6.50
N PHE A 25 10.21 -4.75 -6.70
CA PHE A 25 10.43 -3.65 -7.64
C PHE A 25 10.64 -4.24 -9.03
N CYS A 26 10.23 -3.50 -10.06
CA CYS A 26 10.53 -3.89 -11.43
C CYS A 26 12.05 -3.81 -11.68
N ALA A 27 12.66 -4.92 -12.11
CA ALA A 27 14.09 -4.96 -12.43
C ALA A 27 14.48 -4.08 -13.64
N GLN A 28 13.52 -3.69 -14.47
CA GLN A 28 13.78 -2.83 -15.64
C GLN A 28 13.68 -1.34 -15.33
N CYS A 29 12.64 -0.90 -14.61
CA CYS A 29 12.38 0.53 -14.39
C CYS A 29 12.39 0.96 -12.92
N GLY A 30 12.51 0.01 -11.98
CA GLY A 30 12.50 0.29 -10.54
C GLY A 30 11.12 0.60 -9.95
N ALA A 31 10.05 0.60 -10.75
CA ALA A 31 8.71 0.89 -10.26
C ALA A 31 8.24 -0.17 -9.24
N PRO A 32 7.57 0.23 -8.14
CA PRO A 32 7.07 -0.71 -7.15
C PRO A 32 5.92 -1.55 -7.73
N ARG A 33 5.97 -2.87 -7.55
CA ARG A 33 4.88 -3.77 -7.90
C ARG A 33 3.78 -3.64 -6.86
N GLN A 34 2.61 -3.23 -7.31
CA GLN A 34 1.45 -2.98 -6.43
C GLN A 34 0.84 -4.28 -5.89
N ASN A 35 0.95 -5.39 -6.64
CA ASN A 35 0.45 -6.70 -6.23
C ASN A 35 1.32 -7.83 -6.82
N SER A 36 1.62 -8.85 -6.01
CA SER A 36 2.37 -10.04 -6.44
C SER A 36 1.70 -10.82 -7.59
N SER A 37 0.39 -10.65 -7.82
CA SER A 37 -0.34 -11.25 -8.95
C SER A 37 -0.14 -10.52 -10.28
N MET A 38 0.50 -9.34 -10.30
CA MET A 38 0.72 -8.59 -11.54
C MET A 38 1.76 -9.29 -12.40
N ARG A 39 1.37 -9.71 -13.61
CA ARG A 39 2.29 -10.33 -14.57
C ARG A 39 3.13 -9.32 -15.35
N PHE A 40 2.69 -8.06 -15.43
CA PHE A 40 3.35 -6.99 -16.18
C PHE A 40 3.50 -5.73 -15.33
N CYS A 41 4.57 -4.98 -15.56
CA CYS A 41 4.81 -3.70 -14.91
C CYS A 41 3.92 -2.63 -15.54
N SER A 42 3.06 -1.99 -14.75
CA SER A 42 2.20 -0.90 -15.22
C SER A 42 2.96 0.35 -15.64
N SER A 43 4.25 0.46 -15.31
CA SER A 43 5.06 1.64 -15.64
C SER A 43 5.84 1.49 -16.95
N CYS A 44 6.33 0.30 -17.29
CA CYS A 44 7.16 0.08 -18.48
C CYS A 44 6.65 -1.04 -19.41
N GLY A 45 5.60 -1.76 -19.02
CA GLY A 45 5.01 -2.86 -19.79
C GLY A 45 5.76 -4.18 -19.69
N GLN A 46 6.95 -4.23 -19.06
CA GLN A 46 7.73 -5.46 -18.98
C GLN A 46 7.04 -6.52 -18.12
N ALA A 47 7.08 -7.78 -18.57
CA ALA A 47 6.64 -8.91 -17.77
C ALA A 47 7.56 -9.10 -16.54
N PHE A 48 6.96 -9.23 -15.35
CA PHE A 48 7.67 -9.68 -14.17
C PHE A 48 7.89 -11.19 -14.28
N THR A 49 9.11 -11.61 -14.58
CA THR A 49 9.49 -13.03 -14.57
C THR A 49 9.63 -13.48 -13.12
N ASN A 50 9.23 -14.71 -12.80
CA ASN A 50 9.57 -15.31 -11.52
C ASN A 50 11.06 -15.65 -11.49
#